data_AF-A0A7K6GQI1-F1
#
_entry.id   AF-A0A7K6GQI1-F1
#
_cell.length_a   1.000
_cell.length_b   1.000
_cell.length_c   1.000
_cell.angle_alpha   90.00
_cell.angle_beta   90.00
_cell.angle_gamma   90.00
#
_symmetry.space_group_name_H-M   'P 1'
#
loop_
_entity.id
_entity.type
_entity.pdbx_description
1 polymer ?
#
loop_
_entity_poly.entity_id
_entity_poly.type
_entity_poly.pdbx_seq_one_letter_code
_entity_poly.pdbx_strand_id
1 'polypeptide(L)'
;QQEKEDLQGKLKLREHLSQTADKSEAIPAPSKNVDLEMKQLQCKLKNSNTETTKQWTTIKSLKKQVQEKEERIWELRAKISQLGRDLTMKRHLVEDLRSRLKANQENEKASNETLESLERKVKALAEDKKTSIDSLKRRFNEAMKEKSQYEQMYRKAKYELEKKDLKLTQLESKIIETECAMTDLETTASQQLHALAKQSAQALEALQKELLLTSDKVEEFKTFVKTLARELHQSIQDLRTKIKLAKKMGGMKACKKGLSQKSLQLAASVLNVSATDLYEILQEGDDEETAKIKMEFEKDKEWLQHIQKLLETQFPFASYLMDAILEKLNEKKKLVEEYSSLMKDTV
;
A
#
# COMPACT_ATOMS: atom_id res chain seq x y z
N GLN A 1 64.94 -114.96 -35.99
CA GLN A 1 65.40 -115.80 -37.12
C GLN A 1 66.87 -116.26 -37.00
N GLN A 2 67.65 -115.83 -36.00
CA GLN A 2 69.05 -116.23 -35.78
C GLN A 2 69.24 -117.28 -34.65
N GLU A 3 68.15 -117.84 -34.09
CA GLU A 3 68.18 -118.88 -33.05
C GLU A 3 67.61 -120.23 -33.53
N LYS A 4 67.32 -120.36 -34.83
CA LYS A 4 66.76 -121.59 -35.43
C LYS A 4 67.79 -122.51 -36.09
N GLU A 5 69.07 -122.09 -36.18
CA GLU A 5 70.16 -122.90 -36.76
C GLU A 5 71.11 -123.51 -35.70
N ASP A 6 71.04 -123.09 -34.43
CA ASP A 6 71.95 -123.58 -33.38
C ASP A 6 71.37 -124.72 -32.51
N LEU A 7 70.16 -125.19 -32.83
CA LEU A 7 69.52 -126.37 -32.22
C LEU A 7 69.37 -127.57 -33.17
N GLN A 8 70.07 -127.55 -34.32
CA GLN A 8 70.18 -128.69 -35.24
C GLN A 8 71.59 -129.35 -35.20
N GLY A 9 72.55 -128.73 -34.48
CA GLY A 9 73.95 -129.18 -34.37
C GLY A 9 74.30 -130.07 -33.18
N LYS A 10 73.34 -130.42 -32.28
CA LYS A 10 73.62 -131.24 -31.07
C LYS A 10 72.79 -132.52 -30.91
N LEU A 11 72.09 -132.96 -31.97
CA LEU A 11 71.37 -134.25 -31.98
C LEU A 11 71.69 -135.09 -33.23
N LYS A 12 72.98 -135.25 -33.51
CA LYS A 12 73.57 -136.40 -34.21
C LYS A 12 74.86 -136.77 -33.50
N LEU A 13 74.77 -137.60 -32.47
CA LEU A 13 75.86 -138.44 -31.97
C LEU A 13 75.31 -139.23 -30.78
N ARG A 14 74.95 -140.49 -31.03
CA ARG A 14 74.92 -141.64 -30.11
C ARG A 14 73.74 -142.56 -30.39
N GLU A 15 73.80 -143.26 -31.53
CA GLU A 15 73.13 -144.56 -31.69
C GLU A 15 73.65 -145.29 -32.94
N HIS A 16 74.95 -145.60 -32.94
CA HIS A 16 75.54 -146.70 -33.72
C HIS A 16 76.79 -147.21 -32.99
N LEU A 17 77.01 -148.53 -33.01
CA LEU A 17 78.06 -149.34 -32.39
C LEU A 17 77.91 -149.51 -30.86
N SER A 18 77.77 -150.72 -30.30
CA SER A 18 78.43 -152.01 -30.62
C SER A 18 77.48 -153.15 -30.18
N GLN A 19 77.09 -154.14 -31.00
CA GLN A 19 77.87 -155.32 -31.42
C GLN A 19 78.92 -155.75 -30.40
N THR A 20 78.65 -156.82 -29.63
CA THR A 20 79.42 -158.09 -29.68
C THR A 20 79.10 -158.99 -28.49
N ALA A 21 78.96 -160.29 -28.81
CA ALA A 21 79.10 -161.46 -27.95
C ALA A 21 77.98 -161.65 -26.89
N ASP A 22 77.30 -162.78 -26.80
CA ASP A 22 77.91 -164.11 -26.73
C ASP A 22 77.14 -165.22 -27.44
N LYS A 23 77.93 -166.14 -27.99
CA LYS A 23 77.55 -167.47 -28.45
C LYS A 23 77.35 -168.36 -27.22
N SER A 24 76.32 -169.20 -27.34
CA SER A 24 75.99 -170.28 -26.42
C SER A 24 77.15 -171.24 -26.19
N GLU A 25 77.43 -171.45 -24.91
CA GLU A 25 78.26 -172.49 -24.31
C GLU A 25 77.69 -173.88 -24.61
N ALA A 26 78.57 -174.84 -24.93
CA ALA A 26 78.31 -176.26 -24.77
C ALA A 26 78.87 -176.71 -23.41
N ILE A 27 78.01 -177.34 -22.61
CA ILE A 27 78.18 -178.33 -21.52
C ILE A 27 79.62 -178.62 -20.99
N PRO A 28 79.71 -179.24 -19.80
CA PRO A 28 80.16 -178.76 -18.48
C PRO A 28 81.72 -178.73 -18.34
N ALA A 29 82.38 -178.21 -17.30
CA ALA A 29 82.11 -178.27 -15.86
C ALA A 29 82.96 -177.22 -15.07
N PRO A 30 82.75 -177.07 -13.76
CA PRO A 30 81.96 -176.03 -13.09
C PRO A 30 82.79 -174.84 -12.57
N SER A 31 82.25 -173.61 -12.60
CA SER A 31 82.66 -172.58 -11.63
C SER A 31 81.54 -171.55 -11.35
N LYS A 32 81.32 -171.24 -10.07
CA LYS A 32 80.12 -170.59 -9.48
C LYS A 32 80.00 -169.05 -9.70
N ASN A 33 80.61 -168.47 -10.72
CA ASN A 33 80.81 -167.00 -10.79
C ASN A 33 79.85 -166.22 -11.74
N VAL A 34 79.54 -166.72 -12.94
CA VAL A 34 78.85 -165.95 -14.00
C VAL A 34 77.33 -165.73 -13.75
N ASP A 35 76.66 -166.67 -13.09
CA ASP A 35 75.21 -166.58 -12.80
C ASP A 35 74.87 -165.47 -11.78
N LEU A 36 75.85 -165.03 -10.99
CA LEU A 36 75.70 -163.91 -10.05
C LEU A 36 75.71 -162.55 -10.75
N GLU A 37 76.54 -162.35 -11.79
CA GLU A 37 76.62 -161.09 -12.55
C GLU A 37 75.37 -160.83 -13.40
N MET A 38 74.82 -161.87 -14.05
CA MET A 38 73.60 -161.73 -14.84
C MET A 38 72.39 -161.36 -13.98
N LYS A 39 72.27 -161.97 -12.79
CA LYS A 39 71.26 -161.59 -11.79
C LYS A 39 71.48 -160.18 -11.26
N GLN A 40 72.73 -159.76 -11.07
CA GLN A 40 73.05 -158.40 -10.63
C GLN A 40 72.67 -157.34 -11.67
N LEU A 41 72.97 -157.58 -12.95
CA LEU A 41 72.59 -156.69 -14.05
C LEU A 41 71.07 -156.67 -14.27
N GLN A 42 70.40 -157.82 -14.16
CA GLN A 42 68.94 -157.90 -14.22
C GLN A 42 68.28 -157.14 -13.06
N CYS A 43 68.83 -157.22 -11.84
CA CYS A 43 68.41 -156.41 -10.71
C CYS A 43 68.65 -154.90 -10.95
N LYS A 44 69.81 -154.50 -11.50
CA LYS A 44 70.10 -153.10 -11.82
C LYS A 44 69.15 -152.54 -12.89
N LEU A 45 68.84 -153.32 -13.93
CA LEU A 45 67.89 -152.93 -14.97
C LEU A 45 66.48 -152.81 -14.40
N LYS A 46 66.05 -153.77 -13.57
CA LYS A 46 64.74 -153.73 -12.88
C LYS A 46 64.63 -152.51 -11.97
N ASN A 47 65.67 -152.23 -11.18
CA ASN A 47 65.73 -151.06 -10.31
C ASN A 47 65.70 -149.75 -11.11
N SER A 48 66.49 -149.66 -12.19
CA SER A 48 66.49 -148.52 -13.11
C SER A 48 65.11 -148.33 -13.75
N ASN A 49 64.45 -149.39 -14.20
CA ASN A 49 63.12 -149.32 -14.78
C ASN A 49 62.04 -148.88 -13.76
N THR A 50 62.13 -149.36 -12.51
CA THR A 50 61.24 -148.89 -11.44
C THR A 50 61.48 -147.42 -11.12
N GLU A 51 62.73 -146.97 -11.15
CA GLU A 51 63.09 -145.58 -10.92
C GLU A 51 62.62 -144.68 -12.07
N THR A 52 62.80 -145.10 -13.33
CA THR A 52 62.24 -144.44 -14.52
C THR A 52 60.72 -144.32 -14.44
N THR A 53 60.03 -145.35 -13.94
CA THR A 53 58.56 -145.30 -13.77
C THR A 53 58.14 -144.31 -12.68
N LYS A 54 58.86 -144.27 -11.55
CA LYS A 54 58.64 -143.27 -10.49
C LYS A 54 58.91 -141.85 -10.98
N GLN A 55 60.03 -141.66 -11.68
CA GLN A 55 60.38 -140.39 -12.31
C GLN A 55 59.31 -139.97 -13.32
N TRP A 56 58.81 -140.90 -14.14
CA TRP A 56 57.72 -140.65 -15.08
C TRP A 56 56.43 -140.19 -14.40
N THR A 57 56.00 -140.86 -13.32
CA THR A 57 54.81 -140.42 -12.54
C THR A 57 55.02 -139.06 -11.88
N THR A 58 56.24 -138.77 -11.43
CA THR A 58 56.62 -137.48 -10.84
C THR A 58 56.60 -136.37 -11.89
N ILE A 59 57.18 -136.60 -13.07
CA ILE A 59 57.13 -135.69 -14.21
C ILE A 59 55.67 -135.44 -14.62
N LYS A 60 54.82 -136.47 -14.65
CA LYS A 60 53.39 -136.34 -14.96
C LYS A 60 52.66 -135.48 -13.92
N SER A 61 52.94 -135.66 -12.63
CA SER A 61 52.39 -134.83 -11.54
C SER A 61 52.88 -133.39 -11.64
N LEU A 62 54.18 -133.18 -11.84
CA LEU A 62 54.77 -131.85 -12.03
C LEU A 62 54.19 -131.15 -13.26
N LYS A 63 53.98 -131.85 -14.37
CA LYS A 63 53.34 -131.31 -15.57
C LYS A 63 51.92 -130.83 -15.29
N LYS A 64 51.13 -131.61 -14.54
CA LYS A 64 49.78 -131.20 -14.10
C LYS A 64 49.84 -129.95 -13.21
N GLN A 65 50.76 -129.92 -12.24
CA GLN A 65 50.94 -128.75 -11.37
C GLN A 65 51.39 -127.50 -12.14
N VAL A 66 52.24 -127.65 -13.16
CA VAL A 66 52.64 -126.54 -14.05
C VAL A 66 51.42 -126.00 -14.80
N GLN A 67 50.60 -126.89 -15.38
CA GLN A 67 49.38 -126.48 -16.08
C GLN A 67 48.38 -125.76 -15.15
N GLU A 68 48.12 -126.30 -13.94
CA GLU A 68 47.26 -125.65 -12.94
C GLU A 68 47.80 -124.25 -12.55
N LYS A 69 49.12 -124.11 -12.41
CA LYS A 69 49.76 -122.81 -12.15
C LYS A 69 49.65 -121.85 -13.33
N GLU A 70 49.75 -122.33 -14.57
CA GLU A 70 49.59 -121.51 -15.78
C GLU A 70 48.16 -120.98 -15.91
N GLU A 71 47.15 -121.82 -15.70
CA GLU A 71 45.74 -121.41 -15.65
C GLU A 71 45.52 -120.37 -14.55
N ARG A 72 46.09 -120.60 -13.36
CA ARG A 72 46.00 -119.63 -12.26
C ARG A 72 46.69 -118.31 -12.58
N ILE A 73 47.83 -118.34 -13.26
CA ILE A 73 48.52 -117.13 -13.75
C ILE A 73 47.63 -116.40 -14.76
N TRP A 74 46.97 -117.12 -15.66
CA TRP A 74 46.07 -116.53 -16.65
C TRP A 74 44.86 -115.83 -16.00
N GLU A 75 44.21 -116.46 -15.02
CA GLU A 75 43.13 -115.85 -14.22
C GLU A 75 43.59 -114.60 -13.48
N LEU A 76 44.75 -114.65 -12.83
CA LEU A 76 45.31 -113.51 -12.11
C LEU A 76 45.64 -112.36 -13.06
N ARG A 77 46.19 -112.65 -14.25
CA ARG A 77 46.42 -111.64 -15.30
C ARG A 77 45.11 -110.99 -15.75
N ALA A 78 44.05 -111.76 -15.95
CA ALA A 78 42.75 -111.22 -16.29
C ALA A 78 42.17 -110.31 -15.18
N LYS A 79 42.30 -110.74 -13.91
CA LYS A 79 41.88 -109.96 -12.74
C LYS A 79 42.67 -108.65 -12.60
N ILE A 80 43.99 -108.69 -12.81
CA ILE A 80 44.84 -107.49 -12.82
C ILE A 80 44.40 -106.52 -13.92
N SER A 81 44.10 -107.02 -15.13
CA SER A 81 43.60 -106.18 -16.24
C SER A 81 42.25 -105.53 -15.91
N GLN A 82 41.32 -106.26 -15.29
CA GLN A 82 40.03 -105.69 -14.86
C GLN A 82 40.23 -104.61 -13.79
N LEU A 83 41.02 -104.90 -12.74
CA LEU A 83 41.30 -103.93 -11.68
C LEU A 83 42.06 -102.70 -12.20
N GLY A 84 42.92 -102.85 -13.21
CA GLY A 84 43.61 -101.74 -13.86
C GLY A 84 42.65 -100.78 -14.57
N ARG A 85 41.61 -101.29 -15.22
CA ARG A 85 40.53 -100.47 -15.81
C ARG A 85 39.72 -99.75 -14.73
N ASP A 86 39.31 -100.46 -13.69
CA ASP A 86 38.52 -99.87 -12.59
C ASP A 86 39.30 -98.77 -11.84
N LEU A 87 40.60 -98.98 -11.60
CA LEU A 87 41.48 -97.97 -11.00
C LEU A 87 41.58 -96.72 -11.88
N THR A 88 41.70 -96.91 -13.20
CA THR A 88 41.76 -95.82 -14.16
C THR A 88 40.45 -95.03 -14.18
N MET A 89 39.30 -95.69 -14.19
CA MET A 89 37.99 -95.02 -14.14
C MET A 89 37.77 -94.26 -12.83
N LYS A 90 38.13 -94.85 -11.69
CA LYS A 90 38.07 -94.17 -10.38
C LYS A 90 38.98 -92.95 -10.33
N ARG A 91 40.18 -93.02 -10.93
CA ARG A 91 41.09 -91.87 -11.02
C ARG A 91 40.46 -90.71 -11.79
N HIS A 92 39.84 -90.97 -12.94
CA HIS A 92 39.14 -89.94 -13.70
C HIS A 92 37.98 -89.32 -12.91
N LEU A 93 37.18 -90.15 -12.22
CA LEU A 93 36.08 -89.65 -11.38
C LEU A 93 36.60 -88.75 -10.24
N VAL A 94 37.69 -89.13 -9.58
CA VAL A 94 38.30 -88.32 -8.51
C VAL A 94 38.81 -86.98 -9.05
N GLU A 95 39.46 -86.97 -10.22
CA GLU A 95 39.98 -85.73 -10.82
C GLU A 95 38.85 -84.78 -11.26
N ASP A 96 37.78 -85.33 -11.82
CA ASP A 96 36.58 -84.57 -12.18
C ASP A 96 35.86 -84.00 -10.95
N LEU A 97 35.72 -84.78 -9.87
CA LEU A 97 35.20 -84.29 -8.58
C LEU A 97 36.10 -83.20 -7.98
N ARG A 98 37.42 -83.34 -8.09
CA ARG A 98 38.39 -82.34 -7.61
C ARG A 98 38.28 -81.03 -8.38
N SER A 99 38.11 -81.11 -9.70
CA SER A 99 37.92 -79.95 -10.57
C SER A 99 36.61 -79.23 -10.25
N ARG A 100 35.52 -79.98 -10.07
CA ARG A 100 34.22 -79.44 -9.64
C ARG A 100 34.29 -78.78 -8.26
N LEU A 101 34.99 -79.39 -7.30
CA LEU A 101 35.20 -78.80 -5.97
C LEU A 101 35.97 -77.47 -6.07
N LYS A 102 37.03 -77.41 -6.89
CA LYS A 102 37.82 -76.19 -7.09
C LYS A 102 36.98 -75.08 -7.73
N ALA A 103 36.21 -75.40 -8.76
CA ALA A 103 35.29 -74.44 -9.40
C ALA A 103 34.22 -73.93 -8.43
N ASN A 104 33.66 -74.80 -7.59
CA ASN A 104 32.72 -74.40 -6.54
C ASN A 104 33.36 -73.47 -5.51
N GLN A 105 34.60 -73.76 -5.07
CA GLN A 105 35.31 -72.92 -4.12
C GLN A 105 35.64 -71.53 -4.70
N GLU A 106 36.01 -71.45 -5.98
CA GLU A 106 36.22 -70.17 -6.67
C GLU A 106 34.90 -69.40 -6.83
N ASN A 107 33.81 -70.08 -7.16
CA ASN A 107 32.48 -69.49 -7.24
C ASN A 107 31.98 -69.00 -5.86
N GLU A 108 32.24 -69.74 -4.78
CA GLU A 108 31.93 -69.33 -3.41
C GLU A 108 32.69 -68.07 -3.02
N LYS A 109 33.99 -67.98 -3.36
CA LYS A 109 34.79 -66.76 -3.14
C LYS A 109 34.21 -65.57 -3.90
N ALA A 110 33.90 -65.73 -5.19
CA ALA A 110 33.26 -64.67 -5.98
C ALA A 110 31.89 -64.25 -5.42
N SER A 111 31.09 -65.22 -4.96
CA SER A 111 29.81 -64.94 -4.30
C SER A 111 29.99 -64.19 -2.98
N ASN A 112 31.01 -64.53 -2.18
CA ASN A 112 31.29 -63.85 -0.93
C ASN A 112 31.78 -62.41 -1.17
N GLU A 113 32.66 -62.19 -2.14
CA GLU A 113 33.13 -60.84 -2.52
C GLU A 113 31.99 -59.93 -3.01
N THR A 114 31.05 -60.50 -3.80
CA THR A 114 29.87 -59.76 -4.26
C THR A 114 28.91 -59.45 -3.11
N LEU A 115 28.72 -60.39 -2.17
CA LEU A 115 27.92 -60.18 -0.95
C LEU A 115 28.51 -59.07 -0.07
N GLU A 116 29.82 -59.09 0.19
CA GLU A 116 30.50 -58.03 0.96
C GLU A 116 30.39 -56.66 0.28
N SER A 117 30.48 -56.63 -1.07
CA SER A 117 30.29 -55.40 -1.84
C SER A 117 28.87 -54.84 -1.71
N LEU A 118 27.86 -55.71 -1.76
CA LEU A 118 26.47 -55.33 -1.54
C LEU A 118 26.24 -54.86 -0.10
N GLU A 119 26.80 -55.53 0.90
CA GLU A 119 26.70 -55.11 2.30
C GLU A 119 27.29 -53.72 2.52
N ARG A 120 28.47 -53.44 1.93
CA ARG A 120 29.08 -52.10 1.97
C ARG A 120 28.19 -51.04 1.32
N LYS A 121 27.58 -51.34 0.17
CA LYS A 121 26.63 -50.42 -0.49
C LYS A 121 25.38 -50.18 0.35
N VAL A 122 24.83 -51.21 0.99
CA VAL A 122 23.65 -51.07 1.88
C VAL A 122 23.99 -50.19 3.08
N LYS A 123 25.14 -50.39 3.71
CA LYS A 123 25.60 -49.55 4.83
C LYS A 123 25.79 -48.09 4.41
N ALA A 124 26.45 -47.85 3.27
CA ALA A 124 26.63 -46.50 2.74
C ALA A 124 25.27 -45.82 2.45
N LEU A 125 24.34 -46.52 1.79
CA LEU A 125 23.00 -46.01 1.53
C LEU A 125 22.20 -45.74 2.81
N ALA A 126 22.36 -46.57 3.85
CA ALA A 126 21.69 -46.36 5.13
C ALA A 126 22.18 -45.08 5.83
N GLU A 127 23.49 -44.83 5.85
CA GLU A 127 24.06 -43.60 6.40
C GLU A 127 23.70 -42.36 5.56
N ASP A 128 23.71 -42.46 4.23
CA ASP A 128 23.25 -41.37 3.35
C ASP A 128 21.77 -41.02 3.59
N LYS A 129 20.91 -42.04 3.76
CA LYS A 129 19.49 -41.81 4.10
C LYS A 129 19.33 -41.20 5.48
N LYS A 130 20.11 -41.64 6.46
CA LYS A 130 20.11 -41.09 7.82
C LYS A 130 20.52 -39.61 7.83
N THR A 131 21.62 -39.26 7.18
CA THR A 131 22.07 -37.86 7.07
C THR A 131 21.06 -36.99 6.32
N SER A 132 20.43 -37.50 5.26
CA SER A 132 19.36 -36.81 4.54
C SER A 132 18.13 -36.56 5.44
N ILE A 133 17.69 -37.58 6.20
CA ILE A 133 16.59 -37.47 7.16
C ILE A 133 16.91 -36.44 8.24
N ASP A 134 18.12 -36.45 8.80
CA ASP A 134 18.51 -35.52 9.86
C ASP A 134 18.61 -34.07 9.34
N SER A 135 19.09 -33.88 8.11
CA SER A 135 19.06 -32.59 7.42
C SER A 135 17.63 -32.07 7.23
N LEU A 136 16.71 -32.92 6.78
CA LEU A 136 15.31 -32.57 6.63
C LEU A 136 14.63 -32.24 7.97
N LYS A 137 14.89 -33.02 9.02
CA LYS A 137 14.40 -32.74 10.38
C LYS A 137 14.87 -31.39 10.89
N ARG A 138 16.15 -31.02 10.64
CA ARG A 138 16.69 -29.71 11.04
C ARG A 138 15.94 -28.58 10.34
N ARG A 139 15.81 -28.65 9.00
CA ARG A 139 15.08 -27.64 8.22
C ARG A 139 13.62 -27.54 8.64
N PHE A 140 12.98 -28.67 8.92
CA PHE A 140 11.60 -28.71 9.42
C PHE A 140 11.47 -27.98 10.76
N ASN A 141 12.38 -28.24 11.71
CA ASN A 141 12.37 -27.59 13.01
C ASN A 141 12.63 -26.07 12.91
N GLU A 142 13.52 -25.65 12.01
CA GLU A 142 13.78 -24.22 11.73
C GLU A 142 12.53 -23.55 11.15
N ALA A 143 11.90 -24.15 10.13
CA ALA A 143 10.66 -23.65 9.55
C ALA A 143 9.51 -23.58 10.57
N MET A 144 9.41 -24.55 11.49
CA MET A 144 8.42 -24.52 12.58
C MET A 144 8.65 -23.36 13.56
N LYS A 145 9.91 -23.06 13.90
CA LYS A 145 10.25 -21.91 14.76
C LYS A 145 9.92 -20.59 14.06
N GLU A 146 10.29 -20.45 12.79
CA GLU A 146 10.00 -19.26 11.99
C GLU A 146 8.49 -19.05 11.84
N LYS A 147 7.72 -20.10 11.54
CA LYS A 147 6.25 -20.05 11.53
C LYS A 147 5.70 -19.54 12.86
N SER A 148 6.17 -20.09 13.98
CA SER A 148 5.74 -19.64 15.31
C SER A 148 6.08 -18.18 15.59
N GLN A 149 7.22 -17.68 15.09
CA GLN A 149 7.62 -16.28 15.23
C GLN A 149 6.71 -15.36 14.40
N TYR A 150 6.43 -15.70 13.15
CA TYR A 150 5.51 -14.93 12.31
C TYR A 150 4.09 -14.93 12.87
N GLU A 151 3.59 -16.06 13.38
CA GLU A 151 2.29 -16.10 14.03
C GLU A 151 2.24 -15.18 15.26
N GLN A 152 3.30 -15.14 16.06
CA GLN A 152 3.38 -14.24 17.21
C GLN A 152 3.40 -12.77 16.77
N MET A 153 4.21 -12.42 15.76
CA MET A 153 4.26 -11.06 15.21
C MET A 153 2.92 -10.65 14.62
N TYR A 154 2.26 -11.54 13.88
CA TYR A 154 0.93 -11.32 13.32
C TYR A 154 -0.11 -11.03 14.41
N ARG A 155 -0.15 -11.83 15.49
CA ARG A 155 -1.05 -11.59 16.63
C ARG A 155 -0.81 -10.23 17.29
N LYS A 156 0.46 -9.86 17.50
CA LYS A 156 0.83 -8.55 18.07
C LYS A 156 0.41 -7.40 17.15
N ALA A 157 0.68 -7.51 15.86
CA ALA A 157 0.32 -6.49 14.87
C ALA A 157 -1.21 -6.33 14.78
N LYS A 158 -1.96 -7.44 14.78
CA LYS A 158 -3.42 -7.43 14.79
C LYS A 158 -3.98 -6.73 16.03
N TYR A 159 -3.45 -7.04 17.22
CA TYR A 159 -3.86 -6.39 18.46
C TYR A 159 -3.59 -4.88 18.47
N GLU A 160 -2.40 -4.45 18.02
CA GLU A 160 -2.10 -3.01 17.93
C GLU A 160 -2.94 -2.31 16.87
N LEU A 161 -3.29 -2.97 15.76
CA LEU A 161 -4.22 -2.44 14.76
C LEU A 161 -5.61 -2.24 15.36
N GLU A 162 -6.20 -3.26 15.98
CA GLU A 162 -7.52 -3.16 16.63
C GLU A 162 -7.58 -2.05 17.69
N LYS A 163 -6.49 -1.89 18.46
CA LYS A 163 -6.35 -0.82 19.45
C LYS A 163 -6.27 0.58 18.81
N LYS A 164 -5.62 0.70 17.65
CA LYS A 164 -5.53 1.96 16.89
C LYS A 164 -6.87 2.29 16.26
N ASP A 165 -7.58 1.31 15.70
CA ASP A 165 -8.92 1.47 15.15
C ASP A 165 -9.89 1.97 16.22
N LEU A 166 -9.88 1.37 17.42
CA LEU A 166 -10.72 1.86 18.54
C LEU A 166 -10.43 3.32 18.90
N LYS A 167 -9.15 3.72 18.94
CA LYS A 167 -8.76 5.12 19.21
C LYS A 167 -9.19 6.07 18.09
N LEU A 168 -9.10 5.61 16.85
CA LEU A 168 -9.50 6.36 15.68
C LEU A 168 -11.01 6.62 15.72
N THR A 169 -11.83 5.59 15.95
CA THR A 169 -13.29 5.75 16.10
C THR A 169 -13.65 6.68 17.27
N GLN A 170 -12.93 6.63 18.38
CA GLN A 170 -13.13 7.57 19.50
C GLN A 170 -12.80 9.02 19.12
N LEU A 171 -11.74 9.24 18.33
CA LEU A 171 -11.37 10.58 17.85
C LEU A 171 -12.37 11.09 16.80
N GLU A 172 -12.83 10.23 15.89
CA GLU A 172 -13.89 10.57 14.93
C GLU A 172 -15.18 11.00 15.64
N SER A 173 -15.62 10.27 16.66
CA SER A 173 -16.78 10.67 17.49
C SER A 173 -16.58 12.07 18.09
N LYS A 174 -15.39 12.34 18.64
CA LYS A 174 -15.08 13.66 19.23
C LYS A 174 -15.05 14.76 18.19
N ILE A 175 -14.51 14.49 16.99
CA ILE A 175 -14.52 15.46 15.89
C ILE A 175 -15.96 15.81 15.54
N ILE A 176 -16.82 14.81 15.33
CA ILE A 176 -18.24 15.00 15.01
C ILE A 176 -18.94 15.81 16.13
N GLU A 177 -18.72 15.46 17.40
CA GLU A 177 -19.28 16.21 18.55
C GLU A 177 -18.83 17.68 18.56
N THR A 178 -17.54 17.93 18.31
CA THR A 178 -17.01 19.30 18.27
C THR A 178 -17.48 20.08 17.04
N GLU A 179 -17.64 19.43 15.89
CA GLU A 179 -18.21 20.03 14.69
C GLU A 179 -19.68 20.42 14.92
N CYS A 180 -20.49 19.53 15.51
CA CYS A 180 -21.86 19.85 15.89
C CYS A 180 -21.92 21.04 16.86
N ALA A 181 -21.11 21.03 17.92
CA ALA A 181 -21.06 22.13 18.89
C ALA A 181 -20.62 23.45 18.24
N MET A 182 -19.68 23.39 17.29
CA MET A 182 -19.23 24.56 16.52
C MET A 182 -20.34 25.10 15.61
N THR A 183 -21.07 24.23 14.91
CA THR A 183 -22.20 24.65 14.07
C THR A 183 -23.34 25.26 14.89
N ASP A 184 -23.62 24.74 16.09
CA ASP A 184 -24.62 25.30 17.00
C ASP A 184 -24.20 26.69 17.52
N LEU A 185 -22.91 26.86 17.81
CA LEU A 185 -22.36 28.16 18.20
C LEU A 185 -22.43 29.15 17.05
N GLU A 186 -22.01 28.77 15.84
CA GLU A 186 -22.03 29.62 14.65
C GLU A 186 -23.46 30.07 14.29
N THR A 187 -24.43 29.14 14.35
CA THR A 187 -25.83 29.47 14.10
C THR A 187 -26.39 30.41 15.17
N THR A 188 -26.07 30.18 16.45
CA THR A 188 -26.47 31.07 17.55
C THR A 188 -25.87 32.46 17.40
N ALA A 189 -24.57 32.57 17.11
CA ALA A 189 -23.90 33.84 16.89
C ALA A 189 -24.48 34.59 15.69
N SER A 190 -24.76 33.88 14.58
CA SER A 190 -25.39 34.45 13.39
C SER A 190 -26.79 34.99 13.68
N GLN A 191 -27.59 34.26 14.45
CA GLN A 191 -28.92 34.72 14.89
C GLN A 191 -28.84 35.98 15.76
N GLN A 192 -27.91 36.03 16.71
CA GLN A 192 -27.70 37.20 17.58
C GLN A 192 -27.26 38.43 16.79
N LEU A 193 -26.29 38.28 15.87
CA LEU A 193 -25.85 39.36 15.00
C LEU A 193 -26.97 39.86 14.10
N HIS A 194 -27.77 38.95 13.54
CA HIS A 194 -28.92 39.33 12.70
C HIS A 194 -30.00 40.08 13.50
N ALA A 195 -30.30 39.64 14.73
CA ALA A 195 -31.24 40.32 15.62
C ALA A 195 -30.75 41.72 15.99
N LEU A 196 -29.46 41.87 16.33
CA LEU A 196 -28.84 43.15 16.64
C LEU A 196 -28.85 44.10 15.44
N ALA A 197 -28.48 43.61 14.25
CA ALA A 197 -28.50 44.38 13.01
C ALA A 197 -29.92 44.84 12.65
N LYS A 198 -30.93 43.99 12.88
CA LYS A 198 -32.34 44.36 12.70
C LYS A 198 -32.77 45.46 13.68
N GLN A 199 -32.40 45.34 14.95
CA GLN A 199 -32.74 46.34 15.97
C GLN A 199 -32.06 47.69 15.70
N SER A 200 -30.79 47.68 15.31
CA SER A 200 -30.06 48.92 14.98
C SER A 200 -30.61 49.59 13.72
N ALA A 201 -30.97 48.83 12.68
CA ALA A 201 -31.62 49.37 11.49
C ALA A 201 -32.97 50.03 11.83
N GLN A 202 -33.79 49.38 12.66
CA GLN A 202 -35.08 49.93 13.11
C GLN A 202 -34.90 51.21 13.96
N ALA A 203 -33.92 51.25 14.86
CA ALA A 203 -33.63 52.43 15.66
C ALA A 203 -33.14 53.61 14.80
N LEU A 204 -32.29 53.34 13.81
CA LEU A 204 -31.84 54.36 12.86
C LEU A 204 -32.99 54.88 11.99
N GLU A 205 -33.88 54.00 11.51
CA GLU A 205 -35.05 54.42 10.74
C GLU A 205 -35.97 55.32 11.57
N ALA A 206 -36.19 54.99 12.86
CA ALA A 206 -36.98 55.81 13.77
C ALA A 206 -36.34 57.19 14.02
N LEU A 207 -35.02 57.24 14.26
CA LEU A 207 -34.29 58.50 14.43
C LEU A 207 -34.31 59.34 13.14
N GLN A 208 -34.19 58.71 11.98
CA GLN A 208 -34.27 59.41 10.69
C GLN A 208 -35.66 60.01 10.46
N LYS A 209 -36.74 59.30 10.83
CA LYS A 209 -38.10 59.82 10.78
C LYS A 209 -38.30 61.02 11.73
N GLU A 210 -37.84 60.92 12.97
CA GLU A 210 -37.87 62.03 13.94
C GLU A 210 -37.06 63.25 13.46
N LEU A 211 -35.88 63.02 12.87
CA LEU A 211 -35.06 64.08 12.30
C LEU A 211 -35.77 64.79 11.13
N LEU A 212 -36.40 64.02 10.23
CA LEU A 212 -37.18 64.60 9.14
C LEU A 212 -38.35 65.43 9.69
N LEU A 213 -39.11 64.91 10.65
CA LEU A 213 -40.22 65.63 11.28
C LEU A 213 -39.78 66.91 11.99
N THR A 214 -38.63 66.89 12.68
CA THR A 214 -38.08 68.08 13.34
C THR A 214 -37.55 69.09 12.33
N SER A 215 -36.92 68.63 11.25
CA SER A 215 -36.50 69.48 10.13
C SER A 215 -37.71 70.16 9.47
N ASP A 216 -38.79 69.42 9.21
CA ASP A 216 -40.02 69.95 8.62
C ASP A 216 -40.63 71.04 9.52
N LYS A 217 -40.70 70.81 10.84
CA LYS A 217 -41.17 71.82 11.81
C LYS A 217 -40.29 73.08 11.82
N VAL A 218 -38.98 72.93 11.67
CA VAL A 218 -38.04 74.07 11.61
C VAL A 218 -38.25 74.88 10.33
N GLU A 219 -38.45 74.22 9.19
CA GLU A 219 -38.74 74.91 7.93
C GLU A 219 -40.11 75.60 7.92
N GLU A 220 -41.13 74.99 8.54
CA GLU A 220 -42.42 75.65 8.79
C GLU A 220 -42.25 76.90 9.65
N PHE A 221 -41.49 76.82 10.75
CA PHE A 221 -41.19 77.97 11.60
C PHE A 221 -40.44 79.06 10.85
N LYS A 222 -39.44 78.70 10.04
CA LYS A 222 -38.69 79.63 9.19
C LYS A 222 -39.63 80.37 8.22
N THR A 223 -40.58 79.63 7.63
CA THR A 223 -41.59 80.19 6.73
C THR A 223 -42.55 81.13 7.47
N PHE A 224 -42.98 80.77 8.68
CA PHE A 224 -43.78 81.64 9.54
C PHE A 224 -43.06 82.95 9.88
N VAL A 225 -41.78 82.91 10.26
CA VAL A 225 -41.02 84.13 10.55
C VAL A 225 -40.84 84.98 9.28
N LYS A 226 -40.53 84.36 8.13
CA LYS A 226 -40.42 85.08 6.84
C LYS A 226 -41.73 85.74 6.41
N THR A 227 -42.88 85.13 6.71
CA THR A 227 -44.20 85.74 6.42
C THR A 227 -44.51 86.87 7.40
N LEU A 228 -44.26 86.68 8.70
CA LEU A 228 -44.42 87.72 9.71
C LEU A 228 -43.57 88.97 9.43
N ALA A 229 -42.30 88.78 9.05
CA ALA A 229 -41.41 89.89 8.72
C ALA A 229 -41.89 90.69 7.50
N ARG A 230 -42.43 90.00 6.47
CA ARG A 230 -43.03 90.63 5.30
C ARG A 230 -44.29 91.41 5.65
N GLU A 231 -45.18 90.84 6.46
CA GLU A 231 -46.41 91.49 6.90
C GLU A 231 -46.10 92.74 7.75
N LEU A 232 -45.10 92.67 8.63
CA LEU A 232 -44.65 93.81 9.43
C LEU A 232 -44.09 94.92 8.54
N HIS A 233 -43.23 94.56 7.58
CA HIS A 233 -42.69 95.51 6.60
C HIS A 233 -43.81 96.17 5.78
N GLN A 234 -44.74 95.40 5.22
CA GLN A 234 -45.86 95.92 4.45
C GLN A 234 -46.72 96.87 5.29
N SER A 235 -47.02 96.50 6.54
CA SER A 235 -47.80 97.35 7.45
C SER A 235 -47.11 98.68 7.77
N ILE A 236 -45.77 98.69 7.91
CA ILE A 236 -44.99 99.91 8.10
C ILE A 236 -45.03 100.78 6.84
N GLN A 237 -44.86 100.18 5.66
CA GLN A 237 -44.95 100.89 4.37
C GLN A 237 -46.35 101.49 4.15
N ASP A 238 -47.41 100.75 4.46
CA ASP A 238 -48.79 101.23 4.41
C ASP A 238 -49.02 102.41 5.37
N LEU A 239 -48.39 102.40 6.56
CA LEU A 239 -48.44 103.52 7.49
C LEU A 239 -47.65 104.73 6.98
N ARG A 240 -46.43 104.53 6.47
CA ARG A 240 -45.63 105.61 5.87
C ARG A 240 -46.35 106.26 4.68
N THR A 241 -47.00 105.47 3.82
CA THR A 241 -47.79 105.99 2.70
C THR A 241 -49.04 106.74 3.17
N LYS A 242 -49.75 106.25 4.19
CA LYS A 242 -50.89 106.97 4.81
C LYS A 242 -50.44 108.27 5.48
N ILE A 243 -49.31 108.28 6.19
CA ILE A 243 -48.71 109.48 6.78
C ILE A 243 -48.36 110.49 5.67
N LYS A 244 -47.75 110.03 4.57
CA LYS A 244 -47.46 110.88 3.40
C LYS A 244 -48.73 111.50 2.82
N LEU A 245 -49.80 110.72 2.64
CA LEU A 245 -51.08 111.23 2.15
C LEU A 245 -51.73 112.23 3.13
N ALA A 246 -51.66 111.96 4.44
CA ALA A 246 -52.15 112.87 5.48
C ALA A 246 -51.35 114.18 5.53
N LYS A 247 -50.01 114.12 5.44
CA LYS A 247 -49.13 115.30 5.33
C LYS A 247 -49.45 116.12 4.09
N LYS A 248 -49.65 115.48 2.93
CA LYS A 248 -50.09 116.16 1.70
C LYS A 248 -51.45 116.86 1.86
N MET A 249 -52.42 116.23 2.52
CA MET A 249 -53.71 116.87 2.84
C MET A 249 -53.59 118.02 3.87
N GLY A 250 -52.68 117.93 4.83
CA GLY A 250 -52.35 119.02 5.76
C GLY A 250 -51.71 120.23 5.06
N GLY A 251 -50.77 119.97 4.13
CA GLY A 251 -50.17 120.99 3.25
C GLY A 251 -51.20 121.68 2.35
N MET A 252 -52.20 120.92 1.88
CA MET A 252 -53.33 121.42 1.09
C MET A 252 -54.26 122.38 1.88
N LYS A 253 -54.30 122.31 3.23
CA LYS A 253 -54.97 123.30 4.10
C LYS A 253 -54.08 124.49 4.44
N ALA A 254 -52.77 124.31 4.62
CA ALA A 254 -51.84 125.39 4.96
C ALA A 254 -51.58 126.37 3.79
N CYS A 255 -51.54 125.86 2.55
CA CYS A 255 -51.28 126.68 1.35
C CYS A 255 -52.45 127.61 0.97
N LYS A 256 -53.67 127.33 1.46
CA LYS A 256 -54.85 128.22 1.28
C LYS A 256 -54.74 129.55 2.03
N LYS A 257 -53.78 129.72 2.94
CA LYS A 257 -53.61 130.95 3.74
C LYS A 257 -52.65 131.98 3.11
N GLY A 258 -51.86 131.61 2.10
CA GLY A 258 -50.85 132.52 1.50
C GLY A 258 -51.19 133.04 0.10
N LEU A 259 -52.01 132.34 -0.67
CA LEU A 259 -52.34 132.68 -2.06
C LEU A 259 -53.86 132.86 -2.22
N SER A 260 -54.27 134.08 -2.58
CA SER A 260 -55.67 134.40 -2.89
C SER A 260 -56.20 133.49 -4.00
N GLN A 261 -57.35 132.85 -3.78
CA GLN A 261 -58.02 131.95 -4.75
C GLN A 261 -58.17 132.57 -6.15
N LYS A 262 -58.18 133.91 -6.27
CA LYS A 262 -58.24 134.64 -7.53
C LYS A 262 -56.93 134.60 -8.33
N SER A 263 -55.76 134.63 -7.71
CA SER A 263 -54.48 134.60 -8.45
C SER A 263 -54.17 133.22 -9.03
N LEU A 264 -54.57 132.17 -8.31
CA LEU A 264 -54.42 130.78 -8.76
C LEU A 264 -55.35 130.45 -9.93
N GLN A 265 -56.62 130.87 -9.87
CA GLN A 265 -57.55 130.73 -10.99
C GLN A 265 -57.12 131.55 -12.21
N LEU A 266 -56.57 132.75 -12.02
CA LEU A 266 -56.06 133.56 -13.12
C LEU A 266 -54.87 132.90 -13.81
N ALA A 267 -53.90 132.38 -13.05
CA ALA A 267 -52.76 131.66 -13.61
C ALA A 267 -53.19 130.37 -14.32
N ALA A 268 -54.16 129.63 -13.76
CA ALA A 268 -54.75 128.44 -14.38
C ALA A 268 -55.45 128.76 -15.71
N SER A 269 -56.21 129.85 -15.77
CA SER A 269 -56.85 130.31 -17.01
C SER A 269 -55.85 130.89 -18.03
N VAL A 270 -54.78 131.56 -17.60
CA VAL A 270 -53.73 132.07 -18.52
C VAL A 270 -52.87 130.94 -19.09
N LEU A 271 -52.57 129.91 -18.29
CA LEU A 271 -51.74 128.77 -18.68
C LEU A 271 -52.54 127.59 -19.24
N ASN A 272 -53.88 127.70 -19.30
CA ASN A 272 -54.82 126.70 -19.79
C ASN A 272 -54.63 125.29 -19.18
N VAL A 273 -54.34 125.25 -17.88
CA VAL A 273 -54.19 124.03 -17.07
C VAL A 273 -55.21 124.06 -15.94
N SER A 274 -55.68 122.89 -15.48
CA SER A 274 -56.64 122.87 -14.37
C SER A 274 -55.98 123.39 -13.09
N ALA A 275 -56.74 124.06 -12.23
CA ALA A 275 -56.21 124.60 -10.97
C ALA A 275 -55.60 123.51 -10.05
N THR A 276 -56.04 122.26 -10.22
CA THR A 276 -55.49 121.07 -9.55
C THR A 276 -54.14 120.65 -10.15
N ASP A 277 -54.03 120.59 -11.48
CA ASP A 277 -52.78 120.16 -12.15
C ASP A 277 -51.67 121.19 -11.98
N LEU A 278 -52.01 122.48 -11.97
CA LEU A 278 -51.06 123.58 -11.71
C LEU A 278 -50.51 123.54 -10.28
N TYR A 279 -51.35 123.10 -9.32
CA TYR A 279 -50.94 122.89 -7.94
C TYR A 279 -50.05 121.65 -7.80
N GLU A 280 -50.33 120.59 -8.56
CA GLU A 280 -49.52 119.36 -8.57
C GLU A 280 -48.11 119.61 -9.12
N ILE A 281 -47.98 120.39 -10.20
CA ILE A 281 -46.68 120.80 -10.77
C ILE A 281 -45.90 121.72 -9.81
N LEU A 282 -46.56 122.63 -9.10
CA LEU A 282 -45.90 123.50 -8.10
C LEU A 282 -45.46 122.74 -6.84
N GLN A 283 -45.97 121.54 -6.62
CA GLN A 283 -45.64 120.68 -5.48
C GLN A 283 -44.52 119.66 -5.80
N GLU A 284 -43.98 119.67 -7.02
CA GLU A 284 -42.85 118.84 -7.45
C GLU A 284 -41.51 119.19 -6.76
N GLY A 285 -41.48 120.21 -5.90
CA GLY A 285 -40.29 120.71 -5.20
C GLY A 285 -40.07 120.20 -3.78
N ASP A 286 -40.51 118.98 -3.41
CA ASP A 286 -40.13 118.36 -2.13
C ASP A 286 -39.25 117.11 -2.37
N ASP A 287 -38.11 117.37 -3.01
CA ASP A 287 -37.03 116.39 -3.22
C ASP A 287 -36.47 115.86 -1.89
N GLU A 288 -36.62 116.60 -0.79
CA GLU A 288 -36.09 116.20 0.51
C GLU A 288 -36.96 115.15 1.23
N GLU A 289 -38.29 115.32 1.25
CA GLU A 289 -39.21 114.31 1.81
C GLU A 289 -39.23 113.03 0.95
N THR A 290 -39.14 113.17 -0.39
CA THR A 290 -39.06 112.02 -1.29
C THR A 290 -37.71 111.28 -1.22
N ALA A 291 -36.60 111.98 -0.94
CA ALA A 291 -35.31 111.35 -0.66
C ALA A 291 -35.28 110.61 0.69
N LYS A 292 -35.91 111.18 1.74
CA LYS A 292 -36.04 110.52 3.06
C LYS A 292 -36.81 109.20 2.96
N ILE A 293 -37.91 109.18 2.23
CA ILE A 293 -38.72 107.96 2.01
C ILE A 293 -37.93 106.89 1.24
N LYS A 294 -37.14 107.28 0.23
CA LYS A 294 -36.27 106.34 -0.51
C LYS A 294 -35.22 105.70 0.40
N MET A 295 -34.59 106.50 1.29
CA MET A 295 -33.65 105.96 2.27
C MET A 295 -34.32 105.02 3.29
N GLU A 296 -35.54 105.33 3.73
CA GLU A 296 -36.32 104.48 4.62
C GLU A 296 -36.78 103.16 3.97
N PHE A 297 -36.96 103.15 2.65
CA PHE A 297 -37.27 101.95 1.89
C PHE A 297 -36.05 101.02 1.75
N GLU A 298 -34.85 101.57 1.50
CA GLU A 298 -33.63 100.77 1.42
C GLU A 298 -33.27 100.17 2.79
N LYS A 299 -33.42 100.93 3.88
CA LYS A 299 -33.23 100.41 5.26
C LYS A 299 -34.17 99.25 5.60
N ASP A 300 -35.40 99.30 5.12
CA ASP A 300 -36.36 98.22 5.34
C ASP A 300 -36.00 96.96 4.54
N LYS A 301 -35.48 97.14 3.33
CA LYS A 301 -34.99 96.05 2.48
C LYS A 301 -33.74 95.39 3.07
N GLU A 302 -32.82 96.19 3.59
CA GLU A 302 -31.67 95.71 4.37
C GLU A 302 -32.11 94.96 5.63
N TRP A 303 -33.14 95.44 6.33
CA TRP A 303 -33.72 94.75 7.48
C TRP A 303 -34.34 93.39 7.09
N LEU A 304 -35.11 93.31 6.01
CA LEU A 304 -35.65 92.03 5.52
C LEU A 304 -34.55 91.03 5.16
N GLN A 305 -33.47 91.51 4.52
CA GLN A 305 -32.30 90.70 4.22
C GLN A 305 -31.58 90.25 5.50
N HIS A 306 -31.52 91.12 6.52
CA HIS A 306 -30.96 90.79 7.83
C HIS A 306 -31.77 89.68 8.53
N ILE A 307 -33.09 89.75 8.53
CA ILE A 307 -33.96 88.69 9.06
C ILE A 307 -33.78 87.38 8.30
N GLN A 308 -33.71 87.43 6.95
CA GLN A 308 -33.48 86.23 6.16
C GLN A 308 -32.13 85.57 6.49
N LYS A 309 -31.07 86.38 6.62
CA LYS A 309 -29.74 85.89 6.99
C LYS A 309 -29.72 85.28 8.40
N LEU A 310 -30.40 85.90 9.36
CA LEU A 310 -30.54 85.36 10.73
C LEU A 310 -31.24 84.00 10.76
N LEU A 311 -32.23 83.80 9.89
CA LEU A 311 -32.94 82.53 9.72
C LEU A 311 -32.16 81.46 8.95
N GLU A 312 -31.08 81.85 8.27
CA GLU A 312 -30.18 80.94 7.56
C GLU A 312 -28.91 80.64 8.38
N THR A 313 -28.56 81.47 9.37
CA THR A 313 -27.45 81.22 10.30
C THR A 313 -27.79 80.16 11.36
N GLN A 314 -26.77 79.40 11.78
CA GLN A 314 -26.88 78.48 12.91
C GLN A 314 -26.95 79.22 14.26
N PHE A 315 -27.55 78.57 15.26
CA PHE A 315 -27.78 79.05 16.63
C PHE A 315 -26.62 79.88 17.24
N PRO A 316 -26.89 80.91 18.06
CA PRO A 316 -28.18 81.36 18.58
C PRO A 316 -28.78 82.54 17.80
N PHE A 317 -29.84 82.31 17.02
CA PHE A 317 -30.51 83.35 16.24
C PHE A 317 -31.73 83.95 16.93
N ALA A 318 -32.30 83.26 17.94
CA ALA A 318 -33.58 83.64 18.54
C ALA A 318 -33.57 85.00 19.26
N SER A 319 -32.50 85.32 20.01
CA SER A 319 -32.35 86.61 20.68
C SER A 319 -32.23 87.76 19.68
N TYR A 320 -31.34 87.61 18.68
CA TYR A 320 -31.14 88.63 17.64
C TYR A 320 -32.38 88.82 16.77
N LEU A 321 -33.12 87.74 16.47
CA LEU A 321 -34.39 87.81 15.75
C LEU A 321 -35.45 88.57 16.54
N MET A 322 -35.57 88.31 17.84
CA MET A 322 -36.49 89.03 18.72
C MET A 322 -36.14 90.52 18.78
N ASP A 323 -34.87 90.87 18.95
CA ASP A 323 -34.42 92.26 18.99
C ASP A 323 -34.72 92.99 17.68
N ALA A 324 -34.42 92.36 16.54
CA ALA A 324 -34.67 92.93 15.22
C ALA A 324 -36.17 93.12 14.91
N ILE A 325 -37.04 92.21 15.40
CA ILE A 325 -38.50 92.37 15.27
C ILE A 325 -39.01 93.46 16.22
N LEU A 326 -38.51 93.52 17.46
CA LEU A 326 -38.89 94.55 18.43
C LEU A 326 -38.52 95.96 17.95
N GLU A 327 -37.35 96.12 17.32
CA GLU A 327 -36.93 97.38 16.73
C GLU A 327 -37.95 97.87 15.68
N LYS A 328 -38.38 97.00 14.76
CA LYS A 328 -39.41 97.34 13.76
C LYS A 328 -40.80 97.55 14.34
N LEU A 329 -41.19 96.82 15.38
CA LEU A 329 -42.45 97.07 16.07
C LEU A 329 -42.46 98.45 16.76
N ASN A 330 -41.33 98.84 17.37
CA ASN A 330 -41.19 100.17 17.96
C ASN A 330 -41.21 101.28 16.89
N GLU A 331 -40.61 101.04 15.73
CA GLU A 331 -40.72 101.95 14.58
C GLU A 331 -42.17 102.09 14.12
N LYS A 332 -42.89 100.97 13.94
CA LYS A 332 -44.32 100.97 13.62
C LYS A 332 -45.13 101.77 14.64
N LYS A 333 -44.85 101.60 15.94
CA LYS A 333 -45.51 102.35 17.02
C LYS A 333 -45.31 103.86 16.87
N LYS A 334 -44.07 104.31 16.64
CA LYS A 334 -43.76 105.73 16.42
C LYS A 334 -44.49 106.29 15.20
N LEU A 335 -44.54 105.54 14.09
CA LEU A 335 -45.27 105.95 12.89
C LEU A 335 -46.79 106.04 13.13
N VAL A 336 -47.36 105.11 13.90
CA VAL A 336 -48.77 105.18 14.31
C VAL A 336 -49.04 106.42 15.17
N GLU A 337 -48.14 106.74 16.11
CA GLU A 337 -48.22 107.95 16.94
C GLU A 337 -48.12 109.23 16.09
N GLU A 338 -47.22 109.26 15.10
CA GLU A 338 -47.08 110.35 14.13
C GLU A 338 -48.35 110.51 13.28
N TYR A 339 -48.86 109.42 12.70
CA TYR A 339 -50.12 109.42 11.95
C TYR A 339 -51.29 109.93 12.78
N SER A 340 -51.38 109.47 14.04
CA SER A 340 -52.44 109.86 14.98
C SER A 340 -52.35 111.33 15.36
N SER A 341 -51.13 111.87 15.51
CA SER A 341 -50.91 113.30 15.80
C SER A 341 -51.29 114.15 14.59
N LEU A 342 -50.88 113.74 13.38
CA LEU A 342 -51.27 114.39 12.13
C LEU A 342 -52.79 114.40 11.91
N MET A 343 -53.48 113.30 12.23
CA MET A 343 -54.95 113.23 12.14
C MET A 343 -55.64 114.10 13.20
N LYS A 344 -55.07 114.22 14.41
CA LYS A 344 -55.56 115.13 15.46
C LYS A 344 -55.40 116.59 15.09
N ASP A 345 -54.33 116.95 14.38
CA ASP A 345 -54.12 118.30 13.82
C ASP A 345 -55.00 118.60 12.59
N THR A 346 -55.73 117.59 12.10
CA THR A 346 -56.60 117.69 10.91
C THR A 346 -58.08 117.89 11.25
N VAL A 347 -58.51 117.55 12.48
CA VAL A 347 -59.84 117.83 13.07
C VAL A 347 -59.82 119.20 13.73
#